data_AF-A0A9J6QC81-F1
#
_entry.id   AF-A0A9J6QC81-F1
#
_cell.length_a   1.000
_cell.length_b   1.000
_cell.length_c   1.000
_cell.angle_alpha   90.00
_cell.angle_beta   90.00
_cell.angle_gamma   90.00
#
_symmetry.space_group_name_H-M   'P 1'
#
loop_
_entity.id
_entity.type
_entity.pdbx_description
1 polymer ?
#
loop_
_entity_poly.entity_id
_entity_poly.type
_entity_poly.pdbx_seq_one_letter_code
_entity_poly.pdbx_strand_id
1 'polypeptide(L)'
;MGFPSPATGYIEQRLTPANICMTPDSRILETSSGFAVIEPVTRLVKGQVLLILSCGQTQFARFLGKALITEDGEAIEGVAAEEVEVLGRVTFFINSTDADDLPV
;
A
#
# COMPACT_ATOMS: atom_id res chain seq x y z
N MET A 1 24.90 1.35 49.89
CA MET A 1 23.98 0.47 49.14
C MET A 1 23.62 1.20 47.85
N GLY A 2 24.06 0.69 46.70
CA GLY A 2 23.88 1.35 45.40
C GLY A 2 22.52 0.99 44.80
N PHE A 3 21.79 1.99 44.33
CA PHE A 3 20.54 1.78 43.59
C PHE A 3 20.82 0.92 42.35
N PRO A 4 20.13 -0.21 42.14
CA PRO A 4 20.22 -0.91 40.87
C PRO A 4 19.71 0.04 39.79
N SER A 5 20.54 0.31 38.78
CA SER A 5 20.19 1.24 37.71
C SER A 5 18.92 0.75 36.98
N PRO A 6 17.91 1.61 36.76
CA PRO A 6 16.65 1.26 36.09
C PRO A 6 16.81 0.67 34.68
N ALA A 7 17.99 0.85 34.08
CA ALA A 7 18.31 0.44 32.71
C ALA A 7 18.41 -1.08 32.50
N THR A 8 18.49 -1.90 33.56
CA THR A 8 18.57 -3.37 33.41
C THR A 8 17.30 -4.00 32.82
N GLY A 9 16.16 -3.31 32.86
CA GLY A 9 14.90 -3.77 32.26
C GLY A 9 14.65 -3.27 30.83
N TYR A 10 15.54 -2.46 30.26
CA TYR A 10 15.32 -1.88 28.95
C TYR A 10 15.74 -2.86 27.84
N ILE A 11 14.75 -3.43 27.17
CA ILE A 11 14.91 -4.29 26.00
C ILE A 11 14.40 -3.49 24.80
N GLU A 12 15.29 -2.96 23.97
CA GLU A 12 14.89 -2.32 22.72
C GLU A 12 14.34 -3.35 21.75
N GLN A 13 13.05 -3.23 21.41
CA GLN A 13 12.51 -3.95 20.28
C GLN A 13 13.08 -3.36 19.00
N ARG A 14 13.69 -4.19 18.14
CA ARG A 14 14.09 -3.77 16.80
C ARG A 14 12.85 -3.25 16.05
N LEU A 15 12.94 -2.02 15.56
CA LEU A 15 12.02 -1.47 14.58
C LEU A 15 12.15 -2.28 13.29
N THR A 16 11.16 -3.14 13.03
CA THR A 16 11.01 -3.85 11.75
C THR A 16 9.97 -3.11 10.90
N PRO A 17 10.05 -3.16 9.56
CA PRO A 17 9.01 -2.60 8.69
C PRO A 17 7.62 -3.17 9.01
N ALA A 18 7.59 -4.43 9.48
CA ALA A 18 6.38 -5.07 9.96
C ALA A 18 5.77 -4.34 11.18
N ASN A 19 6.60 -3.82 12.09
CA ASN A 19 6.13 -3.08 13.25
C ASN A 19 5.72 -1.64 12.94
N ILE A 20 6.21 -1.04 11.85
CA ILE A 20 5.96 0.37 11.51
C ILE A 20 4.80 0.52 10.54
N CYS A 21 4.74 -0.35 9.52
CA CYS A 21 3.88 -0.15 8.35
C CYS A 21 2.97 -1.34 8.03
N MET A 22 3.08 -2.47 8.74
CA MET A 22 2.26 -3.66 8.47
C MET A 22 1.23 -3.90 9.57
N THR A 23 -0.02 -4.04 9.15
CA THR A 23 -1.09 -4.65 9.96
C THR A 23 -1.00 -6.17 9.79
N PRO A 24 -1.46 -7.03 10.73
CA PRO A 24 -1.51 -8.49 10.54
C PRO A 24 -2.15 -8.97 9.23
N ASP A 25 -3.04 -8.18 8.65
CA ASP A 25 -3.72 -8.49 7.38
C ASP A 25 -3.05 -7.86 6.14
N SER A 26 -1.97 -7.10 6.32
CA SER A 26 -1.24 -6.49 5.21
C SER A 26 -0.43 -7.53 4.44
N ARG A 27 -0.35 -7.36 3.13
CA ARG A 27 0.45 -8.20 2.23
C ARG A 27 1.37 -7.32 1.40
N ILE A 28 2.51 -7.85 1.01
CA ILE A 28 3.44 -7.19 0.11
C ILE A 28 3.22 -7.74 -1.29
N LEU A 29 3.11 -6.85 -2.26
CA LEU A 29 3.08 -7.14 -3.69
C LEU A 29 4.36 -6.60 -4.32
N GLU A 30 5.07 -7.45 -5.07
CA GLU A 30 6.20 -7.02 -5.90
C GLU A 30 5.68 -6.32 -7.16
N THR A 31 6.24 -5.14 -7.45
CA THR A 31 5.95 -4.35 -8.65
C THR A 31 7.22 -4.17 -9.46
N SER A 32 7.10 -3.69 -10.71
CA SER A 32 8.26 -3.40 -11.57
C SER A 32 9.21 -2.35 -10.98
N SER A 33 8.71 -1.47 -10.11
CA SER A 33 9.46 -0.35 -9.48
C SER A 33 9.87 -0.62 -8.03
N GLY A 34 9.46 -1.75 -7.44
CA GLY A 34 9.75 -2.08 -6.04
C GLY A 34 8.66 -2.93 -5.42
N PHE A 35 8.06 -2.44 -4.35
CA PHE A 35 7.03 -3.14 -3.58
C PHE A 35 5.84 -2.24 -3.27
N ALA A 36 4.64 -2.81 -3.27
CA ALA A 36 3.42 -2.19 -2.78
C ALA A 36 2.92 -2.93 -1.55
N VAL A 37 2.60 -2.20 -0.49
CA VAL A 37 1.92 -2.75 0.68
C VAL A 37 0.43 -2.64 0.44
N ILE A 38 -0.24 -3.79 0.37
CA ILE A 38 -1.68 -3.90 0.18
C ILE A 38 -2.35 -4.32 1.48
N GLU A 39 -3.51 -3.73 1.76
CA GLU A 39 -4.35 -4.06 2.90
C GLU A 39 -5.78 -4.39 2.45
N PRO A 40 -6.50 -5.22 3.19
CA PRO A 40 -7.91 -5.48 2.91
C PRO A 40 -8.73 -4.18 2.97
N VAL A 41 -9.62 -4.01 2.00
CA VAL A 41 -10.49 -2.84 1.91
C VAL A 41 -11.71 -3.03 2.81
N THR A 42 -11.77 -2.29 3.91
CA THR A 42 -12.99 -2.23 4.75
C THR A 42 -13.96 -1.14 4.28
N ARG A 43 -13.44 -0.06 3.70
CA ARG A 43 -14.21 1.06 3.17
C ARG A 43 -13.45 1.79 2.06
N LEU A 44 -14.14 2.07 0.96
CA LEU A 44 -13.62 2.89 -0.12
C LEU A 44 -13.71 4.39 0.21
N VAL A 45 -12.57 5.08 0.17
CA VAL A 45 -12.45 6.53 0.38
C VAL A 45 -11.89 7.18 -0.86
N LYS A 46 -12.46 8.32 -1.26
CA LYS A 46 -11.97 9.11 -2.40
C LYS A 46 -10.49 9.46 -2.22
N GLY A 47 -9.72 9.33 -3.29
CA GLY A 47 -8.29 9.59 -3.36
C GLY A 47 -7.39 8.39 -3.03
N GLN A 48 -7.96 7.28 -2.55
CA GLN A 48 -7.20 6.06 -2.27
C GLN A 48 -6.75 5.36 -3.56
N VAL A 49 -5.59 4.70 -3.49
CA VAL A 49 -5.10 3.82 -4.54
C VAL A 49 -5.48 2.38 -4.20
N LEU A 50 -6.02 1.68 -5.17
CA LEU A 50 -6.49 0.31 -5.04
C LEU A 50 -5.73 -0.58 -6.02
N LEU A 51 -5.45 -1.80 -5.60
CA LEU A 51 -5.09 -2.88 -6.49
C LEU A 51 -6.39 -3.49 -7.02
N ILE A 52 -6.58 -3.42 -8.33
CA ILE A 52 -7.76 -3.91 -9.02
C ILE A 52 -7.39 -5.01 -10.02
N LEU A 53 -8.29 -5.95 -10.23
CA LEU A 53 -8.24 -6.91 -11.32
C LEU A 53 -9.27 -6.47 -12.38
N SER A 54 -8.78 -6.09 -13.55
CA SER A 54 -9.58 -5.66 -14.69
C SER A 54 -9.12 -6.41 -15.93
N CYS A 55 -10.05 -6.95 -16.72
CA CYS A 55 -9.74 -7.72 -17.93
C CYS A 55 -8.69 -8.85 -17.73
N GLY A 56 -8.63 -9.44 -16.54
CA GLY A 56 -7.66 -10.50 -16.21
C GLY A 56 -6.24 -10.01 -15.88
N GLN A 57 -6.02 -8.69 -15.79
CA GLN A 57 -4.75 -8.11 -15.38
C GLN A 57 -4.90 -7.31 -14.08
N THR A 58 -3.91 -7.44 -13.20
CA THR A 58 -3.85 -6.66 -11.96
C THR A 58 -3.17 -5.33 -12.23
N GLN A 59 -3.83 -4.24 -11.88
CA GLN A 59 -3.31 -2.88 -12.06
C GLN A 59 -3.68 -2.00 -10.88
N PHE A 60 -2.98 -0.87 -10.74
CA PHE A 60 -3.32 0.13 -9.74
C PHE A 60 -4.29 1.16 -10.32
N ALA A 61 -5.28 1.53 -9.52
CA ALA A 61 -6.21 2.59 -9.87
C ALA A 61 -6.55 3.47 -8.67
N ARG A 62 -6.64 4.78 -8.90
CA ARG A 62 -7.07 5.75 -7.91
C ARG A 62 -8.60 5.87 -7.91
N PHE A 63 -9.21 5.66 -6.76
CA PHE A 63 -10.65 5.80 -6.60
C PHE A 63 -11.06 7.24 -6.40
N LEU A 64 -11.85 7.80 -7.31
CA LEU A 64 -12.41 9.17 -7.22
C LEU A 64 -13.91 9.19 -6.86
N GLY A 65 -14.43 8.08 -6.34
CA GLY A 65 -15.79 7.97 -5.78
C GLY A 65 -16.81 7.40 -6.74
N LYS A 66 -16.72 7.73 -8.03
CA LYS A 66 -17.54 7.13 -9.10
C LYS A 66 -16.71 6.52 -10.23
N ALA A 67 -15.39 6.74 -10.17
CA ALA A 67 -14.44 6.41 -11.21
C ALA A 67 -13.20 5.80 -10.58
N LEU A 68 -12.59 4.86 -11.29
CA LEU A 68 -11.26 4.34 -11.02
C LEU A 68 -10.33 4.88 -12.10
N ILE A 69 -9.35 5.69 -11.72
CA ILE A 69 -8.38 6.26 -12.66
C ILE A 69 -7.12 5.39 -12.64
N THR A 70 -6.81 4.75 -13.76
CA THR A 70 -5.62 3.91 -13.91
C THR A 70 -4.35 4.77 -14.01
N GLU A 71 -3.19 4.14 -13.89
CA GLU A 71 -1.89 4.84 -14.03
C GLU A 71 -1.72 5.47 -15.41
N ASP A 72 -2.26 4.85 -16.46
CA ASP A 72 -2.25 5.35 -17.84
C ASP A 72 -3.18 6.56 -18.06
N GLY A 73 -3.93 6.98 -17.02
CA GLY A 73 -4.87 8.09 -17.07
C GLY A 73 -6.24 7.69 -17.64
N GLU A 74 -6.50 6.41 -17.86
CA GLU A 74 -7.82 5.93 -18.27
C GLU A 74 -8.80 5.94 -17.09
N ALA A 75 -10.03 6.35 -17.35
CA ALA A 75 -11.10 6.35 -16.37
C ALA A 75 -12.02 5.15 -16.60
N ILE A 76 -12.04 4.23 -15.63
CA ILE A 76 -13.00 3.12 -15.58
C ILE A 76 -14.23 3.59 -14.79
N GLU A 77 -15.36 3.71 -15.49
CA GLU A 77 -16.62 4.24 -14.96
C GLU A 77 -17.82 3.41 -15.42
N GLY A 78 -18.95 3.57 -14.73
CA GLY A 78 -20.22 2.93 -15.09
C GLY A 78 -20.16 1.42 -14.98
N VAL A 79 -20.68 0.71 -15.99
CA VAL A 79 -20.76 -0.76 -16.01
C VAL A 79 -19.36 -1.39 -15.94
N ALA A 80 -18.36 -0.77 -16.57
CA ALA A 80 -16.99 -1.27 -16.52
C ALA A 80 -16.41 -1.24 -15.10
N ALA A 81 -16.81 -0.27 -14.27
CA ALA A 81 -16.37 -0.21 -12.87
C ALA A 81 -17.04 -1.26 -11.98
N GLU A 82 -18.21 -1.80 -12.39
CA GLU A 82 -18.90 -2.88 -11.69
C GLU A 82 -18.27 -4.25 -11.97
N GLU A 83 -17.62 -4.41 -13.13
CA GLU A 83 -16.90 -5.62 -13.53
C GLU A 83 -15.50 -5.72 -12.92
N VAL A 84 -15.00 -4.64 -12.30
CA VAL A 84 -13.68 -4.60 -11.67
C VAL A 84 -13.72 -5.24 -10.28
N GLU A 85 -12.80 -6.17 -10.04
CA GLU A 85 -12.60 -6.75 -8.71
C GLU A 85 -11.53 -5.98 -7.93
N VAL A 86 -11.86 -5.54 -6.71
CA VAL A 86 -10.91 -4.86 -5.82
C VAL A 86 -10.20 -5.87 -4.94
N LEU A 87 -8.89 -6.04 -5.14
CA LEU A 87 -8.07 -6.99 -4.38
C LEU A 87 -7.57 -6.41 -3.05
N GLY A 88 -7.37 -5.09 -2.99
CA GLY A 88 -6.84 -4.43 -1.80
C GLY A 88 -6.67 -2.93 -1.98
N ARG A 89 -6.50 -2.19 -0.87
CA ARG A 89 -6.00 -0.81 -0.93
C ARG A 89 -4.49 -0.81 -0.81
N VAL A 90 -3.83 0.07 -1.55
CA VAL A 90 -2.40 0.30 -1.39
C VAL A 90 -2.20 1.36 -0.31
N THR A 91 -1.43 1.04 0.72
CA THR A 91 -1.08 1.99 1.78
C THR A 91 0.26 2.66 1.52
N PHE A 92 1.24 1.89 1.06
CA PHE A 92 2.59 2.38 0.78
C PHE A 92 3.11 1.81 -0.53
N PHE A 93 3.74 2.68 -1.32
CA PHE A 93 4.67 2.28 -2.37
C PHE A 93 6.08 2.40 -1.80
N ILE A 94 6.77 1.27 -1.75
CA ILE A 94 8.16 1.14 -1.32
C ILE A 94 8.96 0.94 -2.60
N ASN A 95 9.35 2.04 -3.23
CA ASN A 95 10.20 1.98 -4.42
C ASN A 95 11.65 1.74 -4.00
N SER A 96 12.38 0.92 -4.77
CA SER A 96 13.84 0.87 -4.59
C SER A 96 14.43 2.19 -5.02
N THR A 97 15.30 2.78 -4.20
CA THR A 97 16.04 4.02 -4.51
C THR A 97 16.98 3.91 -5.71
N ASP A 98 17.08 2.74 -6.36
CA ASP A 98 17.77 2.58 -7.64
C ASP A 98 16.98 3.19 -8.82
N ALA A 99 15.68 3.45 -8.65
CA ALA A 99 14.90 4.27 -9.57
C ALA A 99 15.04 5.75 -9.16
N ASP A 100 16.23 6.30 -9.41
CA ASP A 100 16.56 7.71 -9.20
C ASP A 100 15.85 8.58 -10.25
N ASP A 101 14.52 8.73 -10.11
CA ASP A 101 13.76 9.84 -10.67
C ASP A 101 13.55 10.88 -9.55
N LEU A 102 14.67 11.42 -9.06
CA LEU A 102 14.67 12.70 -8.36
C LEU A 102 14.23 13.80 -9.37
N PRO A 103 13.22 14.62 -9.06
CA PRO A 103 12.96 15.81 -9.85
C PRO A 103 14.13 16.80 -9.67
N VAL A 104 14.66 17.31 -10.78
CA VAL A 104 15.52 18.50 -10.83
C VAL A 104 14.78 19.77 -10.39
#